data_AF-A0A7X4DKH5-F1
#
_entry.id   AF-A0A7X4DKH5-F1
#
_cell.length_a   1.000
_cell.length_b   1.000
_cell.length_c   1.000
_cell.angle_alpha   90.00
_cell.angle_beta   90.00
_cell.angle_gamma   90.00
#
_symmetry.space_group_name_H-M   'P 1'
#
loop_
_entity.id
_entity.type
_entity.pdbx_description
1 polymer ?
#
loop_
_entity_poly.entity_id
_entity_poly.type
_entity_poly.pdbx_seq_one_letter_code
_entity_poly.pdbx_strand_id
1 'polypeptide(L)'
;MDFLQQIIDFLTRYFVTIGIPVGGENIPLMVILLLGIGMYLTLRLGFIQVTRLKHGAAVASGKYDDPDDEGDVTHFQALTTALSATVGIGNIAGVALAIHWGGPGALFWMWVTAAVGMATKYSEVTLAQKYRVHVDEGEWAGTVAGGPMYYIERGLGPNWRWMAVGFAFLLGITAFLTGNGIQANTVADNLETQFSIPTWVSGLVTSGVVAAVILGGITRIGRVTSVLAPVMALVYVFGALIVIFMNMGDVGPTFGLIFREAFNPTAGVAGTG
;
A
#
# COMPACT_ATOMS: atom_id res chain seq x y z
N MET A 1 -9.82 -26.14 10.05
CA MET A 1 -10.58 -24.90 9.82
C MET A 1 -10.75 -24.15 11.13
N ASP A 2 -11.26 -24.81 12.19
CA ASP A 2 -11.58 -24.20 13.49
C ASP A 2 -10.42 -23.48 14.20
N PHE A 3 -9.19 -24.01 14.17
CA PHE A 3 -8.05 -23.37 14.82
C PHE A 3 -7.64 -22.04 14.16
N LEU A 4 -7.62 -21.99 12.83
CA LEU A 4 -7.33 -20.75 12.09
C LEU A 4 -8.43 -19.72 12.32
N GLN A 5 -9.68 -20.17 12.34
CA GLN A 5 -10.81 -19.29 12.61
C GLN A 5 -10.75 -18.74 14.04
N GLN A 6 -10.39 -19.54 15.04
CA GLN A 6 -10.15 -19.07 16.40
C GLN A 6 -9.03 -18.02 16.49
N ILE A 7 -7.94 -18.19 15.72
CA ILE A 7 -6.87 -17.17 15.64
C ILE A 7 -7.41 -15.89 15.00
N ILE A 8 -8.15 -16.00 13.89
CA ILE A 8 -8.72 -14.85 13.20
C ILE A 8 -9.70 -14.12 14.12
N ASP A 9 -10.57 -14.83 14.81
CA ASP A 9 -11.54 -14.26 15.74
C ASP A 9 -10.84 -13.58 16.91
N PHE A 10 -9.77 -14.19 17.44
CA PHE A 10 -8.94 -13.58 18.47
C PHE A 10 -8.30 -12.28 17.97
N LEU A 11 -7.62 -12.31 16.81
CA LEU A 11 -6.97 -11.14 16.25
C LEU A 11 -7.98 -10.03 15.91
N THR A 12 -9.12 -10.40 15.34
CA THR A 12 -10.21 -9.48 15.01
C THR A 12 -10.74 -8.84 16.28
N ARG A 13 -11.00 -9.63 17.33
CA ARG A 13 -11.51 -9.13 18.60
C ARG A 13 -10.59 -8.11 19.25
N TYR A 14 -9.29 -8.41 19.31
CA TYR A 14 -8.32 -7.60 20.05
C TYR A 14 -7.67 -6.47 19.24
N PHE A 15 -7.55 -6.59 17.93
CA PHE A 15 -6.85 -5.59 17.11
C PHE A 15 -7.78 -4.82 16.16
N VAL A 16 -8.85 -5.45 15.69
CA VAL A 16 -9.76 -4.83 14.70
C VAL A 16 -11.00 -4.23 15.37
N THR A 17 -11.59 -4.91 16.36
CA THR A 17 -12.84 -4.44 16.99
C THR A 17 -12.64 -3.68 18.31
N ILE A 18 -11.42 -3.63 18.87
CA ILE A 18 -11.16 -2.69 19.97
C ILE A 18 -11.23 -1.29 19.38
N GLY A 19 -12.12 -0.46 19.91
CA GLY A 19 -12.42 0.84 19.34
C GLY A 19 -13.26 1.72 20.24
N ILE A 20 -13.55 2.92 19.74
CA ILE A 20 -14.41 3.89 20.42
C ILE A 20 -15.78 3.83 19.74
N PRO A 21 -16.87 3.57 20.49
CA PRO A 21 -18.21 3.61 19.93
C PRO A 21 -18.60 5.05 19.61
N VAL A 22 -18.98 5.30 18.36
CA VAL A 22 -19.42 6.61 17.86
C VAL A 22 -20.63 6.39 16.95
N GLY A 23 -21.79 6.95 17.34
CA GLY A 23 -22.96 6.99 16.46
C GLY A 23 -23.54 5.64 16.04
N GLY A 24 -23.43 4.60 16.89
CA GLY A 24 -23.91 3.24 16.59
C GLY A 24 -22.84 2.30 16.03
N GLU A 25 -21.72 2.86 15.56
CA GLU A 25 -20.60 2.12 15.01
C GLU A 25 -19.38 2.14 15.93
N ASN A 26 -18.46 1.20 15.74
CA ASN A 26 -17.25 1.11 16.55
C ASN A 26 -16.02 1.42 15.71
N ILE A 27 -15.38 2.57 15.97
CA ILE A 27 -14.20 3.00 15.22
C ILE A 27 -12.97 2.27 15.77
N PRO A 28 -12.27 1.45 14.95
CA PRO A 28 -11.11 0.70 15.41
C PRO A 28 -10.01 1.60 15.97
N LEU A 29 -9.50 1.27 17.16
CA LEU A 29 -8.40 1.99 17.82
C LEU A 29 -7.16 2.05 16.92
N MET A 30 -6.89 1.00 16.15
CA MET A 30 -5.82 0.97 15.16
C MET A 30 -5.95 2.10 14.14
N VAL A 31 -7.16 2.36 13.63
CA VAL A 31 -7.42 3.44 12.66
C VAL A 31 -7.17 4.80 13.30
N ILE A 32 -7.64 4.99 14.54
CA ILE A 32 -7.41 6.23 15.31
C ILE A 32 -5.92 6.46 15.53
N LEU A 33 -5.16 5.43 15.90
CA LEU A 33 -3.72 5.53 16.12
C LEU A 33 -2.97 5.84 14.81
N LEU A 34 -3.29 5.14 13.71
CA LEU A 34 -2.61 5.36 12.42
C LEU A 34 -2.87 6.77 11.87
N LEU A 35 -4.13 7.21 11.87
CA LEU A 35 -4.49 8.55 11.42
C LEU A 35 -3.98 9.62 12.39
N GLY A 36 -4.05 9.37 13.70
CA GLY A 36 -3.54 10.26 14.74
C GLY A 36 -2.03 10.48 14.63
N ILE A 37 -1.25 9.40 14.43
CA ILE A 37 0.20 9.48 14.22
C ILE A 37 0.50 10.21 12.91
N GLY A 38 -0.19 9.88 11.82
CA GLY A 38 0.05 10.58 10.55
C GLY A 38 -0.30 12.07 10.64
N MET A 39 -1.35 12.43 11.40
CA MET A 39 -1.71 13.83 11.61
C MET A 39 -0.67 14.54 12.47
N TYR A 40 -0.23 13.90 13.55
CA TYR A 40 0.87 14.40 14.38
C TYR A 40 2.14 14.63 13.57
N LEU A 41 2.55 13.67 12.73
CA LEU A 41 3.71 13.78 11.86
C LEU A 41 3.54 14.87 10.81
N THR A 42 2.34 14.98 10.22
CA THR A 42 2.00 16.06 9.28
C THR A 42 2.22 17.44 9.91
N LEU A 43 1.71 17.66 11.12
CA LEU A 43 1.87 18.94 11.82
C LEU A 43 3.32 19.17 12.25
N ARG A 44 3.97 18.15 12.82
CA ARG A 44 5.35 18.25 13.32
C ARG A 44 6.36 18.51 12.18
N LEU A 45 6.12 17.95 11.00
CA LEU A 45 6.98 18.12 9.83
C LEU A 45 6.56 19.31 8.96
N GLY A 46 5.58 20.12 9.39
CA GLY A 46 5.16 21.32 8.68
C GLY A 46 4.50 21.04 7.33
N PHE A 47 3.54 20.11 7.29
CA PHE A 47 2.81 19.69 6.09
C PHE A 47 3.75 19.26 4.95
N ILE A 48 4.70 18.39 5.27
CA ILE A 48 5.78 17.97 4.37
C ILE A 48 5.28 17.42 3.03
N GLN A 49 4.13 16.74 3.03
CA GLN A 49 3.48 16.20 1.83
C GLN A 49 3.05 17.29 0.84
N VAL A 50 2.79 18.52 1.31
CA VAL A 50 2.47 19.67 0.45
C VAL A 50 3.73 20.48 0.16
N THR A 51 4.55 20.76 1.18
CA THR A 51 5.70 21.67 1.05
C THR A 51 6.85 21.08 0.24
N ARG A 52 7.03 19.74 0.23
CA ARG A 52 8.14 19.05 -0.45
C ARG A 52 7.72 18.23 -1.67
N LEU A 53 6.44 18.28 -2.08
CA LEU A 53 5.95 17.50 -3.22
C LEU A 53 6.74 17.77 -4.51
N LYS A 54 7.06 19.04 -4.79
CA LYS A 54 7.86 19.44 -5.96
C LYS A 54 9.28 18.85 -5.92
N HIS A 55 9.88 18.78 -4.72
CA HIS A 55 11.19 18.17 -4.55
C HIS A 55 11.11 16.66 -4.80
N GLY A 56 10.10 15.98 -4.25
CA GLY A 56 9.86 14.57 -4.51
C GLY A 56 9.71 14.25 -6.01
N ALA A 57 8.98 15.09 -6.75
CA ALA A 57 8.86 14.94 -8.20
C ALA A 57 10.20 15.10 -8.94
N ALA A 58 11.06 16.03 -8.49
CA ALA A 58 12.38 16.22 -9.06
C ALA A 58 13.34 15.06 -8.74
N VAL A 59 13.24 14.46 -7.55
CA VAL A 59 13.96 13.23 -7.20
C VAL A 59 13.49 12.07 -8.07
N ALA A 60 12.18 11.88 -8.20
CA ALA A 60 11.60 10.83 -9.04
C ALA A 60 11.96 10.98 -10.53
N SER A 61 12.17 12.21 -11.02
CA SER A 61 12.58 12.45 -12.40
C SER A 61 14.07 12.21 -12.66
N GLY A 62 14.83 11.74 -11.66
CA GLY A 62 16.26 11.49 -11.76
C GLY A 62 17.13 12.75 -11.77
N LYS A 63 16.59 13.92 -11.41
CA LYS A 63 17.37 15.18 -11.36
C LYS A 63 18.52 15.11 -10.36
N TYR A 64 18.38 14.26 -9.35
CA TYR A 64 19.33 14.05 -8.26
C TYR A 64 19.94 12.65 -8.29
N ASP A 65 19.82 11.91 -9.41
CA ASP A 65 20.50 10.62 -9.56
C ASP A 65 22.00 10.88 -9.78
N ASP A 66 22.85 10.32 -8.92
CA ASP A 66 24.30 10.26 -9.09
C ASP A 66 24.72 8.80 -9.29
N PRO A 67 25.45 8.44 -10.37
CA PRO A 67 25.98 7.09 -10.56
C PRO A 67 26.94 6.62 -9.46
N ASP A 68 27.55 7.55 -8.72
CA ASP A 68 28.48 7.26 -7.63
C ASP A 68 27.77 7.11 -6.26
N ASP A 69 26.45 7.36 -6.19
CA ASP A 69 25.68 7.19 -4.96
C ASP A 69 25.58 5.71 -4.56
N GLU A 70 25.79 5.43 -3.26
CA GLU A 70 25.61 4.09 -2.71
C GLU A 70 24.13 3.64 -2.74
N GLY A 71 23.86 2.60 -3.51
CA GLY A 71 22.57 1.89 -3.53
C GLY A 71 22.43 0.93 -4.71
N ASP A 72 21.43 0.04 -4.64
CA ASP A 72 21.25 -1.03 -5.64
C ASP A 72 20.39 -0.62 -6.86
N VAL A 73 19.65 0.49 -6.73
CA VAL A 73 18.65 0.97 -7.70
C VAL A 73 18.57 2.50 -7.71
N THR A 74 18.21 3.09 -8.86
CA THR A 74 18.02 4.55 -8.96
C THR A 74 16.79 5.02 -8.19
N HIS A 75 16.66 6.33 -7.93
CA HIS A 75 15.50 6.88 -7.24
C HIS A 75 14.18 6.53 -7.95
N PHE A 76 14.16 6.59 -9.28
CA PHE A 76 12.98 6.21 -10.07
C PHE A 76 12.66 4.72 -9.92
N GLN A 77 13.66 3.84 -10.00
CA GLN A 77 13.47 2.39 -9.84
C GLN A 77 13.00 2.02 -8.43
N ALA A 78 13.51 2.69 -7.40
CA ALA A 78 13.05 2.53 -6.03
C ALA A 78 11.57 2.94 -5.89
N LEU A 79 11.20 4.10 -6.47
CA LEU A 79 9.81 4.56 -6.50
C LEU A 79 8.89 3.60 -7.24
N THR A 80 9.25 3.16 -8.44
CA THR A 80 8.39 2.27 -9.25
C THR A 80 8.27 0.88 -8.63
N THR A 81 9.32 0.40 -7.96
CA THR A 81 9.27 -0.86 -7.19
C THR A 81 8.31 -0.73 -6.01
N ALA A 82 8.43 0.35 -5.22
CA ALA A 82 7.49 0.61 -4.14
C ALA A 82 6.04 0.76 -4.65
N LEU A 83 5.84 1.48 -5.77
CA LEU A 83 4.54 1.66 -6.39
C LEU A 83 3.94 0.32 -6.85
N SER A 84 4.73 -0.54 -7.48
CA SER A 84 4.27 -1.86 -7.93
C SER A 84 3.78 -2.77 -6.80
N ALA A 85 4.33 -2.61 -5.59
CA ALA A 85 3.86 -3.34 -4.41
C ALA A 85 2.56 -2.75 -3.83
N THR A 86 2.33 -1.45 -3.99
CA THR A 86 1.17 -0.74 -3.43
C THR A 86 -0.03 -0.66 -4.38
N VAL A 87 0.21 -0.67 -5.68
CA VAL A 87 -0.84 -0.62 -6.69
C VAL A 87 -1.12 -2.04 -7.16
N GLY A 88 -2.28 -2.55 -6.77
CA GLY A 88 -2.71 -3.89 -7.16
C GLY A 88 -4.23 -4.02 -7.07
N ILE A 89 -4.70 -5.26 -6.99
CA ILE A 89 -6.13 -5.60 -6.90
C ILE A 89 -6.82 -4.88 -5.75
N GLY A 90 -6.11 -4.62 -4.64
CA GLY A 90 -6.64 -3.85 -3.51
C GLY A 90 -7.13 -2.45 -3.89
N ASN A 91 -6.54 -1.79 -4.89
CA ASN A 91 -6.99 -0.47 -5.33
C ASN A 91 -8.26 -0.53 -6.18
N ILE A 92 -8.58 -1.68 -6.77
CA ILE A 92 -9.78 -1.88 -7.59
C ILE A 92 -10.89 -2.45 -6.70
N ALA A 93 -10.66 -3.66 -6.18
CA ALA A 93 -11.64 -4.37 -5.37
C ALA A 93 -11.84 -3.71 -3.99
N GLY A 94 -10.78 -3.21 -3.37
CA GLY A 94 -10.88 -2.58 -2.04
C GLY A 94 -11.63 -1.25 -2.07
N VAL A 95 -11.42 -0.41 -3.10
CA VAL A 95 -12.20 0.82 -3.30
C VAL A 95 -13.66 0.47 -3.58
N ALA A 96 -13.92 -0.53 -4.44
CA ALA A 96 -15.28 -0.97 -4.74
C ALA A 96 -16.01 -1.49 -3.49
N LEU A 97 -15.35 -2.31 -2.66
CA LEU A 97 -15.91 -2.80 -1.39
C LEU A 97 -16.15 -1.66 -0.40
N ALA A 98 -15.23 -0.71 -0.30
CA ALA A 98 -15.38 0.45 0.58
C ALA A 98 -16.59 1.31 0.17
N ILE A 99 -16.80 1.53 -1.12
CA ILE A 99 -17.98 2.25 -1.62
C ILE A 99 -19.25 1.42 -1.45
N HIS A 100 -19.17 0.09 -1.65
CA HIS A 100 -20.33 -0.79 -1.51
C HIS A 100 -20.89 -0.83 -0.08
N TRP A 101 -20.01 -0.88 0.94
CA TRP A 101 -20.45 -0.93 2.35
C TRP A 101 -20.46 0.42 3.06
N GLY A 102 -19.51 1.31 2.74
CA GLY A 102 -19.37 2.63 3.35
C GLY A 102 -19.98 3.77 2.53
N GLY A 103 -20.55 3.47 1.36
CA GLY A 103 -21.16 4.42 0.46
C GLY A 103 -20.14 5.31 -0.28
N PRO A 104 -20.60 6.12 -1.24
CA PRO A 104 -19.82 7.16 -1.90
C PRO A 104 -18.97 8.04 -0.98
N GLY A 105 -19.46 8.33 0.24
CA GLY A 105 -18.75 9.12 1.25
C GLY A 105 -17.40 8.52 1.71
N ALA A 106 -17.24 7.20 1.60
CA ALA A 106 -15.98 6.52 1.94
C ALA A 106 -14.79 7.05 1.12
N LEU A 107 -15.01 7.47 -0.13
CA LEU A 107 -13.96 7.95 -1.02
C LEU A 107 -13.28 9.23 -0.48
N PHE A 108 -14.05 10.13 0.13
CA PHE A 108 -13.49 11.33 0.78
C PHE A 108 -12.52 10.94 1.90
N TRP A 109 -12.93 10.02 2.77
CA TRP A 109 -12.09 9.56 3.87
C TRP A 109 -10.86 8.80 3.39
N MET A 110 -10.95 8.05 2.29
CA MET A 110 -9.78 7.46 1.65
C MET A 110 -8.76 8.52 1.20
N TRP A 111 -9.22 9.66 0.65
CA TRP A 111 -8.31 10.77 0.31
C TRP A 111 -7.67 11.41 1.54
N VAL A 112 -8.44 11.60 2.62
CA VAL A 112 -7.89 12.11 3.89
C VAL A 112 -6.84 11.16 4.46
N THR A 113 -7.13 9.85 4.49
CA THR A 113 -6.18 8.83 4.91
C THR A 113 -4.91 8.83 4.06
N ALA A 114 -5.04 8.97 2.74
CA ALA A 114 -3.87 9.09 1.86
C ALA A 114 -3.06 10.36 2.14
N ALA A 115 -3.73 11.51 2.30
CA ALA A 115 -3.08 12.80 2.56
C ALA A 115 -2.27 12.80 3.87
N VAL A 116 -2.83 12.20 4.92
CA VAL A 116 -2.21 12.08 6.23
C VAL A 116 -1.14 10.97 6.24
N GLY A 117 -1.40 9.87 5.54
CA GLY A 117 -0.49 8.73 5.39
C GLY A 117 0.80 9.06 4.66
N MET A 118 0.81 10.05 3.75
CA MET A 118 2.03 10.52 3.09
C MET A 118 3.12 10.94 4.09
N ALA A 119 2.75 11.63 5.18
CA ALA A 119 3.72 12.06 6.20
C ALA A 119 4.28 10.87 7.00
N THR A 120 3.43 9.88 7.30
CA THR A 120 3.86 8.62 7.93
C THR A 120 4.84 7.89 7.03
N LYS A 121 4.49 7.71 5.74
CA LYS A 121 5.34 7.00 4.80
C LYS A 121 6.68 7.70 4.57
N TYR A 122 6.67 9.03 4.47
CA TYR A 122 7.90 9.82 4.41
C TYR A 122 8.80 9.57 5.62
N SER A 123 8.22 9.55 6.83
CA SER A 123 8.96 9.33 8.07
C SER A 123 9.55 7.91 8.13
N GLU A 124 8.79 6.90 7.73
CA GLU A 124 9.25 5.51 7.66
C GLU A 124 10.44 5.35 6.71
N VAL A 125 10.34 5.91 5.49
CA VAL A 125 11.40 5.80 4.48
C VAL A 125 12.64 6.59 4.90
N THR A 126 12.45 7.76 5.51
CA THR A 126 13.58 8.56 6.05
C THR A 126 14.33 7.80 7.14
N LEU A 127 13.62 7.16 8.07
CA LEU A 127 14.24 6.32 9.11
C LEU A 127 14.91 5.08 8.49
N ALA A 128 14.28 4.45 7.50
CA ALA A 128 14.85 3.30 6.81
C ALA A 128 16.16 3.64 6.11
N GLN A 129 16.27 4.82 5.48
CA GLN A 129 17.53 5.31 4.89
C GLN A 129 18.58 5.62 5.96
N LYS A 130 18.20 6.30 7.06
CA LYS A 130 19.13 6.67 8.12
C LYS A 130 19.74 5.46 8.84
N TYR A 131 18.98 4.38 9.03
CA TYR A 131 19.40 3.18 9.76
C TYR A 131 19.68 1.97 8.85
N ARG A 132 19.83 2.20 7.54
CA ARG A 132 20.16 1.15 6.57
C ARG A 132 21.49 0.47 6.91
N VAL A 133 21.63 -0.77 6.49
CA VAL A 133 22.79 -1.61 6.78
C VAL A 133 23.32 -2.17 5.48
N HIS A 134 24.64 -2.27 5.35
CA HIS A 134 25.23 -3.01 4.25
C HIS A 134 25.22 -4.50 4.57
N VAL A 135 24.85 -5.31 3.59
CA VAL A 135 24.74 -6.77 3.69
C VAL A 135 25.69 -7.41 2.69
N ASP A 136 26.60 -8.25 3.18
CA ASP A 136 27.52 -9.04 2.37
C ASP A 136 26.87 -10.38 1.93
N GLU A 137 25.65 -10.32 1.40
CA GLU A 137 24.85 -11.51 1.05
C GLU A 137 24.89 -11.87 -0.45
N GLY A 138 25.69 -11.14 -1.25
CA GLY A 138 25.90 -11.32 -2.69
C GLY A 138 24.95 -10.49 -3.57
N GLU A 139 25.25 -10.39 -4.87
CA GLU A 139 24.55 -9.48 -5.82
C GLU A 139 23.02 -9.69 -5.90
N TRP A 140 22.51 -10.87 -5.56
CA TRP A 140 21.09 -11.20 -5.66
C TRP A 140 20.24 -10.61 -4.52
N ALA A 141 20.81 -10.42 -3.33
CA ALA A 141 20.13 -9.88 -2.16
C ALA A 141 20.14 -8.34 -2.12
N GLY A 142 21.04 -7.71 -2.89
CA GLY A 142 21.36 -6.30 -2.80
C GLY A 142 22.47 -6.03 -1.79
N THR A 143 23.10 -4.87 -1.92
CA THR A 143 24.20 -4.42 -1.06
C THR A 143 23.70 -3.72 0.20
N VAL A 144 22.43 -3.30 0.21
CA VAL A 144 21.84 -2.52 1.31
C VAL A 144 20.48 -3.09 1.74
N ALA A 145 20.29 -3.25 3.04
CA ALA A 145 19.02 -3.61 3.65
C ALA A 145 18.55 -2.53 4.63
N GLY A 146 17.26 -2.20 4.57
CA GLY A 146 16.66 -1.15 5.39
C GLY A 146 15.19 -1.44 5.66
N GLY A 147 14.63 -0.75 6.66
CA GLY A 147 13.22 -0.90 7.03
C GLY A 147 12.97 -0.84 8.53
N PRO A 148 11.72 -1.10 8.96
CA PRO A 148 11.33 -0.93 10.35
C PRO A 148 12.06 -1.80 11.35
N MET A 149 12.33 -3.05 11.00
CA MET A 149 13.15 -3.95 11.82
C MET A 149 14.53 -3.34 12.14
N TYR A 150 15.17 -2.68 11.19
CA TYR A 150 16.48 -2.07 11.39
C TYR A 150 16.42 -0.79 12.23
N TYR A 151 15.49 0.13 11.95
CA TYR A 151 15.40 1.36 12.75
C TYR A 151 14.83 1.11 14.16
N ILE A 152 14.08 0.03 14.38
CA ILE A 152 13.66 -0.38 15.73
C ILE A 152 14.88 -0.86 16.51
N GLU A 153 15.65 -1.80 15.96
CA GLU A 153 16.82 -2.37 16.65
C GLU A 153 17.95 -1.34 16.84
N ARG A 154 18.28 -0.57 15.80
CA ARG A 154 19.39 0.40 15.83
C ARG A 154 18.99 1.77 16.37
N GLY A 155 17.73 2.16 16.23
CA GLY A 155 17.24 3.47 16.68
C GLY A 155 16.72 3.49 18.11
N LEU A 156 16.00 2.45 18.56
CA LEU A 156 15.52 2.33 19.94
C LEU A 156 16.49 1.55 20.84
N GLY A 157 17.44 0.84 20.23
CA GLY A 157 18.50 0.10 20.90
C GLY A 157 18.21 -1.39 21.10
N PRO A 158 19.21 -2.16 21.59
CA PRO A 158 19.15 -3.62 21.63
C PRO A 158 17.98 -4.20 22.45
N ASN A 159 17.50 -3.45 23.44
CA ASN A 159 16.37 -3.84 24.28
C ASN A 159 15.05 -3.97 23.51
N TRP A 160 14.94 -3.36 22.33
CA TRP A 160 13.77 -3.42 21.46
C TRP A 160 13.88 -4.44 20.33
N ARG A 161 14.93 -5.27 20.34
CA ARG A 161 15.15 -6.30 19.31
C ARG A 161 13.98 -7.28 19.18
N TRP A 162 13.29 -7.60 20.28
CA TRP A 162 12.09 -8.44 20.24
C TRP A 162 10.98 -7.84 19.34
N MET A 163 10.84 -6.51 19.36
CA MET A 163 9.86 -5.80 18.53
C MET A 163 10.30 -5.76 17.06
N ALA A 164 11.60 -5.62 16.79
CA ALA A 164 12.16 -5.70 15.44
C ALA A 164 11.92 -7.08 14.82
N VAL A 165 12.20 -8.16 15.57
CA VAL A 165 11.98 -9.54 15.13
C VAL A 165 10.49 -9.82 14.95
N GLY A 166 9.65 -9.38 15.89
CA GLY A 166 8.20 -9.50 15.78
C GLY A 166 7.66 -8.78 14.55
N PHE A 167 8.14 -7.56 14.26
CA PHE A 167 7.76 -6.82 13.06
C PHE A 167 8.19 -7.54 11.79
N ALA A 168 9.44 -8.01 11.72
CA ALA A 168 9.94 -8.74 10.54
C ALA A 168 9.13 -10.01 10.27
N PHE A 169 8.77 -10.76 11.32
CA PHE A 169 7.94 -11.95 11.21
C PHE A 169 6.52 -11.63 10.70
N LEU A 170 5.86 -10.62 11.28
CA LEU A 170 4.53 -10.19 10.85
C LEU A 170 4.56 -9.65 9.42
N LEU A 171 5.58 -8.85 9.07
CA LEU A 171 5.78 -8.36 7.71
C LEU A 171 5.93 -9.51 6.72
N GLY A 172 6.70 -10.54 7.07
CA GLY A 172 6.82 -11.76 6.27
C GLY A 172 5.47 -12.43 6.02
N ILE A 173 4.67 -12.63 7.07
CA ILE A 173 3.31 -13.19 6.95
C ILE A 173 2.44 -12.32 6.03
N THR A 174 2.42 -11.00 6.24
CA THR A 174 1.62 -10.07 5.44
C THR A 174 2.06 -10.03 3.97
N ALA A 175 3.37 -10.12 3.71
CA ALA A 175 3.91 -10.20 2.35
C ALA A 175 3.46 -11.48 1.63
N PHE A 176 3.44 -12.63 2.31
CA PHE A 176 2.94 -13.88 1.71
C PHE A 176 1.42 -13.87 1.50
N LEU A 177 0.64 -13.43 2.49
CA LEU A 177 -0.82 -13.49 2.41
C LEU A 177 -1.38 -12.42 1.47
N THR A 178 -1.16 -11.15 1.81
CA THR A 178 -1.74 -10.01 1.08
C THR A 178 -0.92 -9.66 -0.15
N GLY A 179 0.41 -9.73 -0.04
CA GLY A 179 1.31 -9.39 -1.15
C GLY A 179 1.29 -10.42 -2.28
N ASN A 180 1.13 -11.71 -1.98
CA ASN A 180 1.14 -12.80 -2.96
C ASN A 180 -0.20 -13.54 -3.07
N GLY A 181 -0.65 -14.21 -2.00
CA GLY A 181 -1.76 -15.16 -2.05
C GLY A 181 -3.06 -14.58 -2.59
N ILE A 182 -3.51 -13.44 -2.04
CA ILE A 182 -4.73 -12.75 -2.49
C ILE A 182 -4.57 -12.29 -3.94
N GLN A 183 -3.42 -11.72 -4.31
CA GLN A 183 -3.21 -11.22 -5.66
C GLN A 183 -3.20 -12.33 -6.71
N ALA A 184 -2.48 -13.42 -6.45
CA ALA A 184 -2.41 -14.56 -7.34
C ALA A 184 -3.78 -15.24 -7.50
N ASN A 185 -4.54 -15.37 -6.40
CA ASN A 185 -5.87 -15.96 -6.44
C ASN A 185 -6.84 -15.14 -7.30
N THR A 186 -6.90 -13.82 -7.12
CA THR A 186 -7.79 -12.98 -7.92
C THR A 186 -7.39 -12.95 -9.40
N VAL A 187 -6.10 -13.02 -9.74
CA VAL A 187 -5.68 -13.15 -11.14
C VAL A 187 -6.16 -14.47 -11.74
N ALA A 188 -5.97 -15.58 -11.02
CA ALA A 188 -6.42 -16.90 -11.48
C ALA A 188 -7.95 -16.97 -11.66
N ASP A 189 -8.70 -16.44 -10.68
CA ASP A 189 -10.17 -16.38 -10.73
C ASP A 189 -10.68 -15.52 -11.89
N ASN A 190 -10.07 -14.36 -12.16
CA ASN A 190 -10.43 -13.54 -13.32
C ASN A 190 -10.14 -14.25 -14.66
N LEU A 191 -9.04 -14.99 -14.76
CA LEU A 191 -8.70 -15.74 -15.98
C LEU A 191 -9.63 -16.93 -16.19
N GLU A 192 -10.04 -17.59 -15.13
CA GLU A 192 -11.03 -18.67 -15.18
C GLU A 192 -12.41 -18.15 -15.57
N THR A 193 -12.89 -17.09 -14.91
CA THR A 193 -14.25 -16.56 -15.14
C THR A 193 -14.41 -15.87 -16.48
N GLN A 194 -13.41 -15.10 -16.94
CA GLN A 194 -13.51 -14.32 -18.18
C GLN A 194 -13.05 -15.10 -19.42
N PHE A 195 -12.10 -16.03 -19.26
CA PHE A 195 -11.46 -16.72 -20.38
C PHE A 195 -11.51 -18.26 -20.28
N SER A 196 -12.15 -18.82 -19.24
CA SER A 196 -12.23 -20.27 -19.00
C SER A 196 -10.86 -20.96 -18.93
N ILE A 197 -9.82 -20.22 -18.52
CA ILE A 197 -8.47 -20.77 -18.34
C ILE A 197 -8.41 -21.46 -16.96
N PRO A 198 -8.02 -22.74 -16.88
CA PRO A 198 -7.91 -23.43 -15.59
C PRO A 198 -6.88 -22.77 -14.66
N THR A 199 -7.24 -22.64 -13.39
CA THR A 199 -6.44 -21.92 -12.36
C THR A 199 -5.01 -22.44 -12.21
N TRP A 200 -4.78 -23.75 -12.35
CA TRP A 200 -3.44 -24.34 -12.28
C TRP A 200 -2.55 -23.92 -13.46
N VAL A 201 -3.13 -23.71 -14.65
CA VAL A 201 -2.40 -23.24 -15.85
C VAL A 201 -2.00 -21.79 -15.65
N SER A 202 -2.94 -20.93 -15.26
CA SER A 202 -2.63 -19.53 -14.98
C SER A 202 -1.61 -19.40 -13.85
N GLY A 203 -1.71 -20.22 -12.80
CA GLY A 203 -0.75 -20.24 -11.68
C GLY A 203 0.66 -20.65 -12.13
N LEU A 204 0.79 -21.70 -12.95
CA LEU A 204 2.08 -22.15 -13.46
C LEU A 204 2.74 -21.10 -14.37
N VAL A 205 1.97 -20.50 -15.28
CA VAL A 205 2.48 -19.46 -16.19
C VAL A 205 2.89 -18.20 -15.42
N THR A 206 2.00 -17.69 -14.56
CA THR A 206 2.29 -16.46 -13.78
C THR A 206 3.45 -16.65 -12.81
N SER A 207 3.52 -17.77 -12.10
CA SER A 207 4.66 -18.07 -11.22
C SER A 207 5.97 -18.21 -12.00
N GLY A 208 5.97 -18.80 -13.19
CA GLY A 208 7.14 -18.86 -14.07
C GLY A 208 7.64 -17.48 -14.49
N VAL A 209 6.73 -16.58 -14.90
CA VAL A 209 7.06 -15.19 -15.24
C VAL A 209 7.61 -14.44 -14.03
N VAL A 210 6.96 -14.58 -12.87
CA VAL A 210 7.40 -13.94 -11.62
C VAL A 210 8.78 -14.46 -11.19
N ALA A 211 9.03 -15.77 -11.28
CA ALA A 211 10.33 -16.37 -10.98
C ALA A 211 11.43 -15.81 -11.87
N ALA A 212 11.17 -15.64 -13.18
CA ALA A 212 12.14 -15.03 -14.10
C ALA A 212 12.55 -13.60 -13.70
N VAL A 213 11.67 -12.86 -13.02
CA VAL A 213 11.95 -11.52 -12.52
C VAL A 213 12.66 -11.56 -11.17
N ILE A 214 12.12 -12.29 -10.19
CA ILE A 214 12.62 -12.29 -8.80
C ILE A 214 13.99 -12.96 -8.69
N LEU A 215 14.26 -14.04 -9.46
CA LEU A 215 15.56 -14.72 -9.44
C LEU A 215 16.72 -13.83 -9.93
N GLY A 216 16.41 -12.70 -10.58
CA GLY A 216 17.41 -11.70 -10.97
C GLY A 216 17.74 -10.66 -9.90
N GLY A 217 17.19 -10.77 -8.69
CA GLY A 217 17.45 -9.86 -7.58
C GLY A 217 16.81 -8.48 -7.72
N ILE A 218 17.09 -7.60 -6.76
CA ILE A 218 16.46 -6.27 -6.63
C ILE A 218 16.70 -5.39 -7.86
N THR A 219 17.86 -5.48 -8.51
CA THR A 219 18.18 -4.72 -9.71
C THR A 219 17.31 -5.12 -10.91
N ARG A 220 17.02 -6.43 -11.09
CA ARG A 220 16.08 -6.88 -12.14
C ARG A 220 14.65 -6.48 -11.82
N ILE A 221 14.25 -6.60 -10.55
CA ILE A 221 12.92 -6.14 -10.09
C ILE A 221 12.76 -4.65 -10.42
N GLY A 222 13.71 -3.80 -10.03
CA GLY A 222 13.70 -2.37 -10.31
C GLY A 222 13.62 -2.05 -11.80
N ARG A 223 14.37 -2.76 -12.64
CA ARG A 223 14.32 -2.59 -14.10
C ARG A 223 12.94 -2.93 -14.67
N VAL A 224 12.36 -4.05 -14.26
CA VAL A 224 11.04 -4.50 -14.76
C VAL A 224 9.92 -3.58 -14.26
N THR A 225 9.91 -3.23 -12.97
CA THR A 225 8.89 -2.36 -12.38
C THR A 225 8.95 -0.94 -12.94
N SER A 226 10.15 -0.44 -13.28
CA SER A 226 10.31 0.89 -13.88
C SER A 226 9.62 1.05 -15.23
N VAL A 227 9.37 -0.04 -15.94
CA VAL A 227 8.59 -0.06 -17.18
C VAL A 227 7.13 -0.42 -16.90
N LEU A 228 6.88 -1.47 -16.12
CA LEU A 228 5.53 -1.97 -15.89
C LEU A 228 4.66 -0.99 -15.11
N ALA A 229 5.17 -0.36 -14.04
CA ALA A 229 4.36 0.49 -13.18
C ALA A 229 3.82 1.73 -13.92
N PRO A 230 4.63 2.48 -14.71
CA PRO A 230 4.11 3.59 -15.50
C PRO A 230 3.13 3.15 -16.58
N VAL A 231 3.39 2.04 -17.28
CA VAL A 231 2.49 1.51 -18.32
C VAL A 231 1.13 1.12 -17.72
N MET A 232 1.15 0.41 -16.59
CA MET A 232 -0.07 0.02 -15.88
C MET A 232 -0.88 1.25 -15.43
N ALA A 233 -0.21 2.25 -14.84
CA ALA A 233 -0.86 3.49 -14.44
C ALA A 233 -1.45 4.24 -15.64
N LEU A 234 -0.74 4.30 -16.76
CA LEU A 234 -1.22 4.94 -17.99
C LEU A 234 -2.49 4.26 -18.52
N VAL A 235 -2.49 2.94 -18.66
CA VAL A 235 -3.66 2.18 -19.13
C VAL A 235 -4.86 2.40 -18.21
N TYR A 236 -4.64 2.30 -16.89
CA TYR A 236 -5.70 2.46 -15.91
C TYR A 236 -6.29 3.88 -15.92
N VAL A 237 -5.45 4.91 -15.84
CA VAL A 237 -5.88 6.31 -15.82
C VAL A 237 -6.53 6.69 -17.16
N PHE A 238 -5.98 6.24 -18.28
CA PHE A 238 -6.54 6.51 -19.60
C PHE A 238 -7.93 5.89 -19.76
N GLY A 239 -8.11 4.63 -19.36
CA GLY A 239 -9.42 3.96 -19.36
C GLY A 239 -10.44 4.68 -18.46
N ALA A 240 -10.02 5.07 -17.25
CA ALA A 240 -10.87 5.82 -16.33
C ALA A 240 -11.27 7.19 -16.90
N LEU A 241 -10.33 7.90 -17.53
CA LEU A 241 -10.59 9.20 -18.17
C LEU A 241 -11.61 9.06 -19.31
N ILE A 242 -11.54 8.01 -20.14
CA ILE A 242 -12.53 7.75 -21.18
C ILE A 242 -13.94 7.66 -20.56
N VAL A 243 -14.10 6.86 -19.50
CA VAL A 243 -15.40 6.71 -18.81
C VAL A 243 -15.88 8.04 -18.22
N ILE A 244 -14.98 8.82 -17.61
CA ILE A 244 -15.29 10.14 -17.07
C ILE A 244 -15.74 11.10 -18.18
N PHE A 245 -15.04 11.13 -19.32
CA PHE A 245 -15.41 12.00 -20.44
C PHE A 245 -16.74 11.58 -21.08
N MET A 246 -17.03 10.29 -21.15
CA MET A 246 -18.33 9.78 -21.63
C MET A 246 -19.49 10.15 -20.69
N ASN A 247 -19.22 10.32 -19.40
CA ASN A 247 -20.22 10.63 -18.36
C ASN A 247 -19.94 12.00 -17.72
N MET A 248 -19.45 12.97 -18.49
CA MET A 248 -18.98 14.25 -17.93
C MET A 248 -20.08 15.03 -17.20
N GLY A 249 -21.34 14.81 -17.57
CA GLY A 249 -22.50 15.40 -16.89
C GLY A 249 -22.69 14.93 -15.45
N ASP A 250 -22.25 13.71 -15.14
CA ASP A 250 -22.44 13.10 -13.80
C ASP A 250 -21.29 13.43 -12.85
N VAL A 251 -20.15 13.91 -13.35
CA VAL A 251 -18.94 14.19 -12.54
C VAL A 251 -19.23 15.18 -11.41
N GLY A 252 -19.86 16.33 -11.74
CA GLY A 252 -20.20 17.35 -10.75
C GLY A 252 -21.15 16.82 -9.66
N PRO A 253 -22.30 16.23 -10.03
CA PRO A 253 -23.19 15.54 -9.09
C PRO A 253 -22.49 14.49 -8.22
N THR A 254 -21.61 13.67 -8.79
CA THR A 254 -20.86 12.64 -8.06
C THR A 254 -19.94 13.25 -7.00
N PHE A 255 -19.21 14.33 -7.30
CA PHE A 255 -18.44 15.04 -6.27
C PHE A 255 -19.35 15.54 -5.14
N GLY A 256 -20.49 16.15 -5.47
CA GLY A 256 -21.47 16.58 -4.48
C GLY A 256 -21.97 15.42 -3.59
N LEU A 257 -22.22 14.25 -4.19
CA LEU A 257 -22.62 13.03 -3.49
C LEU A 257 -21.54 12.55 -2.51
N ILE A 258 -20.27 12.50 -2.95
CA ILE A 258 -19.13 12.09 -2.12
C ILE A 258 -19.01 12.98 -0.88
N PHE A 259 -19.02 14.31 -1.05
CA PHE A 259 -18.91 15.22 0.09
C PHE A 259 -20.13 15.18 1.00
N ARG A 260 -21.35 15.07 0.45
CA ARG A 260 -22.57 14.99 1.25
C ARG A 260 -22.56 13.73 2.12
N GLU A 261 -22.29 12.57 1.53
CA GLU A 261 -22.33 11.30 2.25
C GLU A 261 -21.14 11.11 3.19
N ALA A 262 -20.01 11.77 2.95
CA ALA A 262 -18.87 11.72 3.85
C ALA A 262 -19.18 12.32 5.24
N PHE A 263 -20.07 13.31 5.31
CA PHE A 263 -20.45 14.00 6.55
C PHE A 263 -21.90 13.74 7.00
N ASN A 264 -22.73 13.22 6.11
CA ASN A 264 -24.12 12.85 6.38
C ASN A 264 -24.47 11.55 5.64
N PRO A 265 -23.94 10.40 6.10
CA PRO A 265 -24.16 9.12 5.45
C PRO A 265 -25.65 8.76 5.46
N THR A 266 -26.16 8.33 4.30
CA THR A 266 -27.56 7.91 4.15
C THR A 266 -27.84 6.72 5.08
N ALA A 267 -29.00 6.75 5.76
CA ALA A 267 -29.34 5.73 6.75
C ALA A 267 -29.27 4.30 6.15
N GLY A 268 -28.53 3.40 6.80
CA GLY A 268 -28.29 2.01 6.36
C GLY A 268 -26.92 1.74 5.74
N VAL A 269 -26.12 2.77 5.46
CA VAL A 269 -24.71 2.63 5.07
C VAL A 269 -23.85 2.81 6.31
N ALA A 270 -23.11 1.76 6.71
CA ALA A 270 -22.38 1.68 7.99
C ALA A 270 -23.26 1.90 9.24
N GLY A 271 -24.43 1.24 9.30
CA GLY A 271 -25.20 1.12 10.55
C GLY A 271 -25.76 2.42 11.14
N THR A 272 -25.72 3.54 10.42
CA THR A 272 -26.42 4.75 10.84
C THR A 272 -27.92 4.57 10.58
N GLY A 273 -28.65 4.30 11.66
CA GLY A 273 -30.11 4.14 11.69
C GLY A 273 -30.59 4.07 13.13
#